data_AF-A0A7R7W487-F1
#
_entry.id   AF-A0A7R7W487-F1
#
_cell.length_a   1.000
_cell.length_b   1.000
_cell.length_c   1.000
_cell.angle_alpha   90.00
_cell.angle_beta   90.00
_cell.angle_gamma   90.00
#
_symmetry.space_group_name_H-M   'P 1'
#
loop_
_entity.id
_entity.type
_entity.pdbx_description
1 polymer ?
#
loop_
_entity_poly.entity_id
_entity_poly.type
_entity_poly.pdbx_seq_one_letter_code
_entity_poly.pdbx_strand_id
1 'polypeptide(L)'
;MHSHLHTPYNASTLPFSPPISPPSTSDHIIPHTTPSTETNFPPSTDCEEIMTALDECHARGFIHKALGGCNDVKRDVNKCLAAERYARAKRNRDEAKEKRKKIERIWAEEKALAETGSISSLASSASASSGSSSAEK
;
A
#
# COMPACT_ATOMS: atom_id res chain seq x y z
N MET A 1 -37.54 -32.58 18.42
CA MET A 1 -37.81 -31.31 19.13
C MET A 1 -36.70 -31.08 20.15
N HIS A 2 -35.53 -30.62 19.71
CA HIS A 2 -34.45 -30.20 20.60
C HIS A 2 -34.21 -28.71 20.39
N SER A 3 -34.53 -27.96 21.43
CA SER A 3 -34.52 -26.51 21.50
C SER A 3 -33.08 -25.98 21.44
N HIS A 4 -32.82 -25.04 20.53
CA HIS A 4 -31.57 -24.29 20.50
C HIS A 4 -31.52 -23.35 21.71
N LEU A 5 -30.55 -23.54 22.60
CA LEU A 5 -30.21 -22.57 23.64
C LEU A 5 -29.57 -21.35 22.96
N HIS A 6 -30.24 -20.20 23.01
CA HIS A 6 -29.61 -18.90 22.78
C HIS A 6 -28.84 -18.51 24.04
N THR A 7 -27.51 -18.39 23.91
CA THR A 7 -26.68 -17.70 24.90
C THR A 7 -26.94 -16.19 24.84
N PRO A 8 -27.19 -15.49 25.96
CA PRO A 8 -27.35 -14.05 25.95
C PRO A 8 -26.00 -13.37 25.67
N TYR A 9 -25.98 -12.54 24.63
CA TYR A 9 -24.85 -11.70 24.24
C TYR A 9 -24.59 -10.66 25.34
N ASN A 10 -23.52 -10.85 26.12
CA ASN A 10 -23.05 -9.87 27.11
C ASN A 10 -22.11 -8.87 26.41
N ALA A 11 -22.63 -7.67 26.17
CA ALA A 11 -21.95 -6.59 25.46
C ALA A 11 -20.76 -5.96 26.23
N SER A 12 -20.48 -6.36 27.48
CA SER A 12 -19.49 -5.70 28.34
C SER A 12 -18.06 -6.24 28.22
N THR A 13 -17.79 -7.23 27.37
CA THR A 13 -16.45 -7.86 27.27
C THR A 13 -15.76 -7.67 25.92
N LEU A 14 -16.25 -6.75 25.06
CA LEU A 14 -15.53 -6.43 23.84
C LEU A 14 -14.37 -5.48 24.15
N PRO A 15 -13.14 -5.77 23.70
CA PRO A 15 -12.06 -4.79 23.74
C PRO A 15 -12.51 -3.59 22.90
N PHE A 16 -12.56 -2.43 23.54
CA PHE A 16 -12.89 -1.15 22.92
C PHE A 16 -11.83 -0.81 21.86
N SER A 17 -12.05 -1.27 20.63
CA SER A 17 -11.32 -0.79 19.47
C SER A 17 -11.68 0.69 19.28
N PRO A 18 -10.71 1.63 19.32
CA PRO A 18 -11.03 3.02 19.04
C PRO A 18 -11.57 3.13 17.61
N PRO A 19 -12.56 4.00 17.35
CA PRO A 19 -12.97 4.31 15.99
C PRO A 19 -11.75 4.90 15.27
N ILE A 20 -11.31 4.23 14.20
CA ILE A 20 -10.43 4.84 13.21
C ILE A 20 -11.31 5.86 12.47
N SER A 21 -11.41 7.06 13.04
CA SER A 21 -11.95 8.21 12.35
C SER A 21 -11.06 8.46 11.13
N PRO A 22 -11.56 8.44 9.89
CA PRO A 22 -10.81 9.00 8.78
C PRO A 22 -10.58 10.50 9.09
N PRO A 23 -9.45 11.10 8.70
CA PRO A 23 -9.31 12.53 8.81
C PRO A 23 -10.45 13.19 8.03
N SER A 24 -11.23 14.00 8.74
CA SER A 24 -12.22 14.92 8.19
C SER A 24 -11.49 15.91 7.29
N THR A 25 -11.27 15.55 6.03
CA THR A 25 -10.93 16.52 4.99
C THR A 25 -12.21 17.30 4.71
N SER A 26 -12.37 18.42 5.40
CA SER A 26 -13.34 19.45 5.03
C SER A 26 -13.23 19.73 3.54
N ASP A 27 -14.40 19.91 2.93
CA ASP A 27 -14.66 20.21 1.53
C ASP A 27 -13.78 21.36 1.00
N HIS A 28 -12.57 21.01 0.59
CA HIS A 28 -12.02 21.58 -0.62
C HIS A 28 -12.34 20.58 -1.72
N ILE A 29 -13.17 21.04 -2.66
CA ILE A 29 -13.11 20.56 -4.03
C ILE A 29 -11.66 20.81 -4.45
N ILE A 30 -10.80 19.84 -4.18
CA ILE A 30 -9.52 19.75 -4.85
C ILE A 30 -9.94 19.56 -6.29
N PRO A 31 -9.64 20.49 -7.21
CA PRO A 31 -9.79 20.17 -8.62
C PRO A 31 -8.98 18.89 -8.81
N HIS A 32 -9.62 17.83 -9.27
CA HIS A 32 -8.97 16.56 -9.58
C HIS A 32 -8.05 16.71 -10.81
N THR A 33 -7.43 17.87 -10.99
CA THR A 33 -6.11 18.00 -11.58
C THR A 33 -5.10 17.42 -10.60
N THR A 34 -5.10 16.09 -10.48
CA THR A 34 -3.80 15.42 -10.37
C THR A 34 -2.95 16.00 -11.50
N PRO A 35 -1.75 16.54 -11.25
CA PRO A 35 -0.86 16.87 -12.34
C PRO A 35 -0.78 15.61 -13.20
N SER A 36 -0.97 15.79 -14.49
CA SER A 36 -0.61 14.82 -15.51
C SER A 36 0.91 14.63 -15.45
N THR A 37 1.41 14.08 -14.35
CA THR A 37 2.48 13.13 -14.45
C THR A 37 1.86 12.05 -15.33
N GLU A 38 2.26 12.05 -16.60
CA GLU A 38 2.46 10.82 -17.34
C GLU A 38 3.18 9.87 -16.39
N THR A 39 2.41 9.21 -15.53
CA THR A 39 2.75 7.88 -15.09
C THR A 39 2.67 7.14 -16.40
N ASN A 40 3.82 7.05 -17.05
CA ASN A 40 4.13 6.05 -18.05
C ASN A 40 3.65 4.74 -17.41
N PHE A 41 2.40 4.41 -17.67
CA PHE A 41 1.77 3.18 -17.27
C PHE A 41 2.23 2.24 -18.37
N PRO A 42 3.23 1.36 -18.12
CA PRO A 42 3.62 0.42 -19.14
C PRO A 42 2.38 -0.39 -19.49
N PRO A 43 2.11 -0.63 -20.80
CA PRO A 43 0.90 -1.31 -21.25
C PRO A 43 0.87 -2.68 -20.60
N SER A 44 0.06 -2.80 -19.56
CA SER A 44 -0.28 -4.07 -18.96
C SER A 44 -1.57 -4.50 -19.65
N THR A 45 -1.52 -5.71 -20.22
CA THR A 45 -2.57 -6.39 -20.98
C THR A 45 -3.71 -5.47 -21.44
N ASP A 46 -3.56 -4.92 -22.65
CA ASP A 46 -4.58 -4.07 -23.24
C ASP A 46 -5.84 -4.90 -23.44
N CYS A 47 -6.83 -4.74 -22.54
CA CYS A 47 -8.11 -5.43 -22.63
C CYS A 47 -8.98 -4.94 -23.81
N GLU A 48 -8.43 -4.11 -24.70
CA GLU A 48 -9.11 -3.46 -25.81
C GLU A 48 -9.82 -4.47 -26.71
N GLU A 49 -9.12 -5.51 -27.16
CA GLU A 49 -9.68 -6.54 -28.04
C GLU A 49 -10.90 -7.23 -27.42
N ILE A 50 -10.85 -7.50 -26.11
CA ILE A 50 -11.92 -8.18 -25.38
C ILE A 50 -13.12 -7.23 -25.16
N MET A 51 -12.86 -5.94 -24.99
CA MET A 51 -13.90 -4.92 -24.91
C MET A 51 -14.58 -4.72 -26.26
N THR A 52 -13.82 -4.66 -27.36
CA THR A 52 -14.37 -4.62 -28.73
C THR A 52 -15.27 -5.83 -29.00
N ALA A 53 -14.83 -7.03 -28.62
CA ALA A 53 -15.66 -8.24 -28.75
C ALA A 53 -16.98 -8.17 -27.95
N LEU A 54 -16.96 -7.51 -26.77
CA LEU A 54 -18.17 -7.32 -25.97
C LEU A 54 -19.12 -6.32 -26.64
N ASP A 55 -18.58 -5.26 -27.23
CA ASP A 55 -19.35 -4.25 -27.96
C ASP A 55 -19.98 -4.82 -29.22
N GLU A 56 -19.24 -5.65 -29.97
CA GLU A 56 -19.78 -6.40 -31.11
C GLU A 56 -20.90 -7.35 -30.67
N CYS A 57 -20.77 -8.00 -29.51
CA CYS A 57 -21.83 -8.83 -28.98
C CYS A 57 -23.07 -8.02 -28.59
N HIS A 58 -22.89 -6.84 -27.99
CA HIS A 58 -23.98 -5.92 -27.69
C HIS A 58 -24.65 -5.34 -28.96
N ALA A 59 -23.89 -5.15 -30.04
CA ALA A 59 -24.39 -4.67 -31.33
C ALA A 59 -25.38 -5.63 -32.01
N ARG A 60 -25.42 -6.91 -31.59
CA ARG A 60 -26.41 -7.91 -32.05
C ARG A 60 -27.83 -7.62 -31.59
N GLY A 61 -28.00 -6.71 -30.63
CA GLY A 61 -29.29 -6.21 -30.19
C GLY A 61 -29.55 -6.40 -28.69
N PHE A 62 -30.43 -5.56 -28.17
CA PHE A 62 -30.74 -5.48 -26.74
C PHE A 62 -31.30 -6.78 -26.16
N ILE A 63 -32.15 -7.50 -26.90
CA ILE A 63 -32.73 -8.78 -26.44
C ILE A 63 -31.65 -9.85 -26.25
N HIS A 64 -30.68 -9.93 -27.17
CA HIS A 64 -29.56 -10.89 -27.06
C HIS A 64 -28.72 -10.61 -25.81
N LYS A 65 -28.45 -9.34 -25.52
CA LYS A 65 -27.77 -8.90 -24.29
C LYS A 65 -28.58 -9.23 -23.04
N ALA A 66 -29.88 -8.91 -23.03
CA ALA A 66 -30.76 -9.07 -21.88
C ALA A 66 -30.96 -10.54 -21.47
N LEU A 67 -31.01 -11.45 -22.46
CA LEU A 67 -31.14 -12.89 -22.22
C LEU A 67 -29.80 -13.57 -21.92
N GLY A 68 -28.69 -12.82 -21.83
CA GLY A 68 -27.38 -13.36 -21.47
C GLY A 68 -26.57 -13.96 -22.62
N GLY A 69 -26.87 -13.63 -23.87
CA GLY A 69 -26.14 -14.13 -25.05
C GLY A 69 -24.66 -13.73 -25.12
N CYS A 70 -24.25 -12.73 -24.33
CA CYS A 70 -22.86 -12.22 -24.27
C CYS A 70 -22.08 -12.66 -23.02
N ASN A 71 -22.57 -13.66 -22.28
CA ASN A 71 -22.01 -13.97 -20.97
C ASN A 71 -20.57 -14.55 -21.03
N ASP A 72 -20.22 -15.24 -22.11
CA ASP A 72 -18.87 -15.79 -22.29
C ASP A 72 -17.84 -14.69 -22.55
N VAL A 73 -18.14 -13.76 -23.47
CA VAL A 73 -17.29 -12.58 -23.70
C VAL A 73 -17.17 -11.72 -22.44
N LYS A 74 -18.26 -11.57 -21.68
CA LYS A 74 -18.23 -10.89 -20.38
C LYS A 74 -17.31 -11.59 -19.36
N ARG A 75 -17.23 -12.92 -19.36
CA ARG A 75 -16.28 -13.65 -18.50
C ARG A 75 -14.85 -13.32 -18.88
N ASP A 76 -14.56 -13.18 -20.17
CA ASP A 76 -13.22 -12.83 -20.63
C ASP A 76 -12.85 -11.40 -20.27
N VAL A 77 -13.79 -10.44 -20.36
CA VAL A 77 -13.58 -9.08 -19.83
C VAL A 77 -13.24 -9.12 -18.35
N ASN A 78 -13.99 -9.88 -17.55
CA ASN A 78 -13.75 -9.99 -16.12
C ASN A 78 -12.37 -10.59 -15.80
N LYS A 79 -11.93 -11.61 -16.56
CA LYS A 79 -10.59 -12.19 -16.40
C LYS A 79 -9.51 -11.17 -16.70
N CYS A 80 -9.66 -10.42 -17.80
CA CYS A 80 -8.68 -9.40 -18.19
C CYS A 80 -8.57 -8.30 -17.14
N LEU A 81 -9.69 -7.71 -16.73
CA LEU A 81 -9.70 -6.66 -15.71
C LEU A 81 -9.20 -7.15 -14.35
N ALA A 82 -9.43 -8.42 -14.00
CA ALA A 82 -8.87 -9.01 -12.79
C ALA A 82 -7.35 -9.16 -12.88
N ALA A 83 -6.82 -9.57 -14.02
CA ALA A 83 -5.38 -9.65 -14.28
C ALA A 83 -4.72 -8.26 -14.17
N GLU A 84 -5.33 -7.24 -14.76
CA GLU A 84 -4.86 -5.86 -14.68
C GLU A 84 -4.83 -5.33 -13.23
N ARG A 85 -5.91 -5.57 -12.48
CA ARG A 85 -5.96 -5.21 -11.04
C ARG A 85 -4.85 -5.90 -10.26
N TYR A 86 -4.60 -7.18 -10.54
CA TYR A 86 -3.53 -7.93 -9.90
C TYR A 86 -2.14 -7.40 -10.27
N ALA A 87 -1.89 -7.11 -11.55
CA ALA A 87 -0.63 -6.55 -12.02
C ALA A 87 -0.35 -5.18 -11.39
N ARG A 88 -1.36 -4.31 -11.30
CA ARG A 88 -1.26 -3.02 -10.60
C ARG A 88 -0.98 -3.23 -9.11
N ALA A 89 -1.70 -4.12 -8.44
CA ALA A 89 -1.49 -4.39 -7.02
C ALA A 89 -0.07 -4.93 -6.75
N LYS A 90 0.46 -5.77 -7.65
CA LYS A 90 1.83 -6.27 -7.57
C LYS A 90 2.85 -5.15 -7.70
N ARG A 91 2.76 -4.31 -8.74
CA ARG A 91 3.63 -3.14 -8.94
C ARG A 91 3.62 -2.21 -7.72
N ASN A 92 2.44 -1.89 -7.20
CA ASN A 92 2.29 -1.05 -6.01
C ASN A 92 2.96 -1.68 -4.77
N ARG A 93 2.82 -2.99 -4.58
CA ARG A 93 3.49 -3.72 -3.48
C ARG A 93 5.00 -3.71 -3.64
N ASP A 94 5.50 -3.92 -4.84
CA ASP A 94 6.93 -3.97 -5.12
C ASP A 94 7.56 -2.57 -4.95
N GLU A 95 6.92 -1.52 -5.47
CA GLU A 95 7.35 -0.14 -5.24
C GLU A 95 7.32 0.25 -3.76
N ALA A 96 6.28 -0.15 -3.01
CA ALA A 96 6.19 0.11 -1.58
C ALA A 96 7.31 -0.60 -0.80
N LYS A 97 7.65 -1.84 -1.17
CA LYS A 97 8.79 -2.57 -0.59
C LYS A 97 10.10 -1.86 -0.88
N GLU A 98 10.32 -1.44 -2.13
CA GLU A 98 11.54 -0.73 -2.51
C GLU A 98 11.68 0.62 -1.80
N LYS A 99 10.58 1.36 -1.65
CA LYS A 99 10.55 2.60 -0.85
C LYS A 99 10.86 2.34 0.62
N ARG A 100 10.27 1.30 1.23
CA ARG A 100 10.55 0.90 2.63
C ARG A 100 12.02 0.54 2.84
N LYS A 101 12.60 -0.29 1.95
CA LYS A 101 14.02 -0.64 2.01
C LYS A 101 14.94 0.57 1.87
N LYS A 102 14.57 1.55 1.03
CA LYS A 102 15.35 2.80 0.89
C LYS A 102 15.33 3.61 2.18
N ILE A 103 14.16 3.79 2.79
CA ILE A 103 14.02 4.54 4.04
C ILE A 103 14.77 3.83 5.19
N GLU A 104 14.62 2.51 5.30
CA GLU A 104 15.31 1.72 6.32
C GLU A 104 16.83 1.80 6.19
N ARG A 105 17.36 1.75 4.95
CA ARG A 105 18.80 1.96 4.70
C ARG A 105 19.26 3.35 5.14
N ILE A 106 18.52 4.40 4.80
CA ILE A 106 18.86 5.78 5.19
C ILE A 106 18.88 5.92 6.71
N TRP A 107 17.86 5.41 7.41
CA TRP A 107 17.80 5.46 8.87
C TRP A 107 18.90 4.62 9.55
N ALA A 108 19.26 3.47 8.98
CA ALA A 108 20.34 2.64 9.49
C ALA A 108 21.71 3.33 9.31
N GLU A 109 21.94 3.95 8.15
CA GLU A 109 23.15 4.74 7.86
C GLU A 109 23.26 5.95 8.79
N GLU A 110 22.18 6.72 8.98
CA GLU A 110 22.14 7.85 9.91
C GLU A 110 22.45 7.42 11.35
N LYS A 111 21.88 6.29 11.81
CA LYS A 111 22.16 5.73 13.13
C LYS A 111 23.62 5.28 13.28
N ALA A 112 24.19 4.63 12.27
CA ALA A 112 25.59 4.19 12.29
C ALA A 112 26.57 5.38 12.27
N LEU A 113 26.27 6.42 11.49
CA LEU A 113 27.02 7.68 11.47
C LEU A 113 26.93 8.41 12.82
N ALA A 114 25.75 8.43 13.46
CA ALA A 114 25.58 8.99 14.80
C ALA A 114 26.38 8.22 15.87
N GLU A 115 26.40 6.89 15.79
CA GLU A 115 27.16 6.03 16.70
C GLU A 115 28.68 6.21 16.51
N THR A 116 29.16 6.24 15.26
CA THR A 116 30.59 6.47 14.97
C THR A 116 31.06 7.88 15.32
N GLY A 117 30.22 8.91 15.16
CA GLY A 117 30.48 10.25 15.68
C GLY A 117 30.55 10.31 17.21
N SER A 118 29.72 9.51 17.89
CA SER A 118 29.77 9.35 19.35
C SER A 118 31.03 8.60 19.80
N ILE A 119 31.45 7.54 19.08
CA ILE A 119 32.68 6.78 19.37
C ILE A 119 33.94 7.63 19.12
N SER A 120 33.97 8.47 18.07
CA SER A 120 35.09 9.40 17.83
C SER A 120 35.21 10.45 18.94
N SER A 121 34.07 10.89 19.49
CA SER A 121 34.02 11.81 20.63
C SER A 121 34.46 11.12 21.93
N LEU A 122 34.04 9.86 22.16
CA LEU A 122 34.48 9.04 23.29
C LEU A 122 35.97 8.65 23.19
N ALA A 123 36.50 8.33 22.00
CA ALA A 123 37.91 8.01 21.78
C ALA A 123 38.81 9.25 21.97
N SER A 124 38.33 10.43 21.57
CA SER A 124 39.00 11.71 21.87
C SER A 124 39.00 12.01 23.36
N SER A 125 37.96 11.59 24.10
CA SER A 125 37.83 11.74 25.55
C SER A 125 38.68 10.71 26.32
N ALA A 126 38.82 9.49 25.79
CA ALA A 126 39.64 8.42 26.38
C ALA A 126 41.15 8.65 26.20
N SER A 127 41.55 9.41 25.18
CA SER A 127 42.94 9.81 24.95
C SER A 127 43.41 10.91 25.91
N ALA A 128 42.49 11.62 26.58
CA ALA A 128 42.79 12.73 27.49
C ALA A 128 42.98 12.29 28.97
N SER A 129 42.73 11.03 29.33
CA SER A 129 42.71 10.58 30.74
C SER A 129 43.96 9.83 31.22
N SER A 130 44.99 9.62 30.40
CA SER A 130 46.19 8.86 30.79
C SER A 130 47.46 9.73 30.98
N GLY A 131 47.34 10.93 31.55
CA GLY A 131 48.53 11.75 31.85
C GLY A 131 48.32 12.91 32.81
N SER A 132 48.13 12.65 34.11
CA SER A 132 48.71 13.49 35.17
C SER A 132 48.54 12.85 36.56
N SER A 133 49.66 12.37 37.11
CA SER A 133 49.83 12.25 38.56
C SER A 133 51.26 12.64 38.88
N SER A 134 51.38 13.82 39.50
CA SER A 134 52.20 14.10 40.69
C SER A 134 52.72 15.54 40.67
N ALA A 135 52.06 16.35 41.49
CA ALA A 135 52.53 17.62 41.98
C ALA A 135 53.53 17.43 43.13
N GLU A 136 54.20 18.55 43.45
CA GLU A 136 54.73 18.94 44.77
C GLU A 136 56.24 18.76 45.00
N LYS A 137 57.00 19.86 44.79
CA LYS A 137 57.64 20.63 45.88
C LYS A 137 58.08 22.01 45.40
#